data_AF-A0A376RND7-F1
#
_entry.id   AF-A0A376RND7-F1
#
_cell.length_a   1.000
_cell.length_b   1.000
_cell.length_c   1.000
_cell.angle_alpha   90.00
_cell.angle_beta   90.00
_cell.angle_gamma   90.00
#
_symmetry.space_group_name_H-M   'P 1'
#
loop_
_entity.id
_entity.type
_entity.pdbx_description
1 polymer ?
#
loop_
_entity_poly.entity_id
_entity_poly.type
_entity_poly.pdbx_seq_one_letter_code
_entity_poly.pdbx_strand_id
1 'polypeptide(L)'
;MKINPQGVEIQNRDVQTLFRSLERSELKLDDAELFLDFPMYKGDDDNLVISQILMVSPYYGVIVFYSSSANEYNIPQLHKDDKSLERVAGFVVSRLIKNDQLRKGMMGFALPVNSLLFAPLLDSDNRNIDNLRNPVVTTEKQLIDTISSFETDFPERLFMNQYQRFREQKDY
;
A
#
# COMPACT_ATOMS: atom_id res chain seq x y z
N MET A 1 12.15 -8.17 -5.04
CA MET A 1 10.98 -7.31 -5.34
C MET A 1 10.93 -6.97 -6.82
N LYS A 2 9.75 -7.08 -7.44
CA LYS A 2 9.55 -6.77 -8.86
C LYS A 2 8.59 -5.58 -9.02
N ILE A 3 8.94 -4.59 -9.84
CA ILE A 3 8.05 -3.48 -10.18
C ILE A 3 7.20 -3.86 -11.39
N ASN A 4 5.91 -3.53 -11.33
CA ASN A 4 4.95 -3.65 -12.43
C ASN A 4 4.34 -2.27 -12.76
N PRO A 5 4.35 -1.85 -14.03
CA PRO A 5 4.96 -2.53 -15.17
C PRO A 5 6.49 -2.50 -15.08
N GLN A 6 7.15 -3.48 -15.71
CA GLN A 6 8.61 -3.49 -15.77
C GLN A 6 9.14 -2.29 -16.56
N GLY A 7 10.24 -1.70 -16.11
CA GLY A 7 10.88 -0.56 -16.79
C GLY A 7 10.21 0.79 -16.55
N VAL A 8 9.21 0.89 -15.67
CA VAL A 8 8.64 2.18 -15.27
C VAL A 8 9.60 2.94 -14.36
N GLU A 9 9.83 4.21 -14.70
CA GLU A 9 10.52 5.15 -13.84
C GLU A 9 9.54 5.79 -12.84
N ILE A 10 9.84 5.65 -11.54
CA ILE A 10 9.10 6.36 -10.49
C ILE A 10 9.47 7.84 -10.58
N GLN A 11 8.59 8.71 -11.06
CA GLN A 11 8.90 10.14 -11.21
C GLN A 11 8.73 10.93 -9.90
N ASN A 12 7.79 10.52 -9.04
CA ASN A 12 7.52 11.20 -7.78
C ASN A 12 8.64 10.91 -6.76
N ARG A 13 9.28 11.97 -6.24
CA ARG A 13 10.42 11.87 -5.31
C ARG A 13 10.05 11.23 -3.97
N ASP A 14 8.84 11.45 -3.47
CA ASP A 14 8.38 10.88 -2.20
C ASP A 14 8.18 9.36 -2.36
N VAL A 15 7.57 8.96 -3.47
CA VAL A 15 7.42 7.56 -3.88
C VAL A 15 8.77 6.88 -4.11
N GLN A 16 9.75 7.58 -4.71
CA GLN A 16 11.12 7.07 -4.83
C GLN A 16 11.77 6.85 -3.46
N THR A 17 11.53 7.76 -2.50
CA THR A 17 12.08 7.64 -1.14
C THR A 17 11.53 6.39 -0.47
N LEU A 18 10.20 6.21 -0.50
CA LEU A 18 9.55 4.99 -0.01
C LEU A 18 10.12 3.73 -0.67
N PHE A 19 10.21 3.72 -2.00
CA PHE A 19 10.73 2.58 -2.76
C PHE A 19 12.16 2.22 -2.35
N ARG A 20 13.04 3.21 -2.20
CA ARG A 20 14.44 2.98 -1.79
C ARG A 20 14.53 2.45 -0.36
N SER A 21 13.68 2.93 0.55
CA SER A 21 13.62 2.40 1.92
C SER A 21 13.17 0.93 1.92
N LEU A 22 12.23 0.54 1.05
CA LEU A 22 11.85 -0.88 0.88
C LEU A 22 12.98 -1.70 0.26
N GLU A 23 13.64 -1.19 -0.77
CA GLU A 23 14.74 -1.88 -1.48
C GLU A 23 15.95 -2.16 -0.57
N ARG A 24 16.24 -1.26 0.38
CA ARG A 24 17.36 -1.39 1.32
C ARG A 24 17.01 -2.16 2.59
N SER A 25 15.74 -2.48 2.79
CA SER A 25 15.27 -3.16 4.00
C SER A 25 15.69 -4.63 4.02
N GLU A 26 15.69 -5.22 5.22
CA GLU A 26 15.89 -6.66 5.42
C GLU A 26 14.58 -7.46 5.30
N LEU A 27 13.52 -6.85 4.76
CA LEU A 27 12.22 -7.51 4.57
C LEU A 27 12.32 -8.59 3.47
N LYS A 28 11.51 -9.66 3.61
CA LYS A 28 11.39 -10.74 2.63
C LYS A 28 10.57 -10.28 1.41
N LEU A 29 11.19 -9.51 0.53
CA LEU A 29 10.52 -8.89 -0.63
C LEU A 29 10.88 -9.51 -1.98
N ASP A 30 11.64 -10.61 -2.01
CA ASP A 30 12.10 -11.23 -3.27
C ASP A 30 10.94 -11.58 -4.20
N ASP A 31 9.91 -12.22 -3.65
CA ASP A 31 8.68 -12.61 -4.32
C ASP A 31 7.55 -11.58 -4.22
N ALA A 32 7.84 -10.39 -3.68
CA ALA A 32 6.89 -9.29 -3.64
C ALA A 32 6.81 -8.54 -4.98
N GLU A 33 5.60 -8.13 -5.35
CA GLU A 33 5.34 -7.25 -6.48
C GLU A 33 4.87 -5.89 -6.05
N LEU A 34 5.40 -4.85 -6.69
CA LEU A 34 4.94 -3.48 -6.55
C LEU A 34 4.19 -3.04 -7.79
N PHE A 35 2.94 -2.63 -7.62
CA PHE A 35 2.13 -2.00 -8.63
C PHE A 35 2.15 -0.49 -8.37
N LEU A 36 2.83 0.25 -9.25
CA LEU A 36 2.82 1.71 -9.24
C LEU A 36 1.53 2.24 -9.87
N ASP A 37 1.02 3.35 -9.35
CA ASP A 37 -0.13 4.07 -9.95
C ASP A 37 -1.37 3.17 -10.11
N PHE A 38 -1.57 2.22 -9.20
CA PHE A 38 -2.62 1.20 -9.28
C PHE A 38 -3.21 0.84 -7.91
N PRO A 39 -4.54 0.73 -7.77
CA PRO A 39 -5.56 0.89 -8.82
C PRO A 39 -5.78 2.35 -9.21
N MET A 40 -6.19 2.56 -10.46
CA MET A 40 -6.65 3.85 -10.97
C MET A 40 -8.12 3.73 -11.36
N TYR A 41 -8.98 4.58 -10.79
CA TYR A 41 -10.42 4.59 -11.09
C TYR A 41 -11.03 5.97 -10.86
N LYS A 42 -12.21 6.23 -11.43
CA LYS A 42 -12.99 7.44 -11.11
C LYS A 42 -13.80 7.21 -9.84
N GLY A 43 -13.62 8.08 -8.85
CA GLY A 43 -14.44 8.11 -7.65
C GLY A 43 -15.82 8.72 -7.89
N ASP A 44 -16.66 8.71 -6.87
CA ASP A 44 -18.07 9.15 -6.95
C ASP A 44 -18.22 10.64 -7.34
N ASP A 45 -17.21 11.47 -7.02
CA ASP A 45 -17.16 12.90 -7.35
C ASP A 45 -16.47 13.19 -8.70
N ASP A 46 -16.38 12.21 -9.60
CA ASP A 46 -15.64 12.27 -10.87
C ASP A 46 -14.11 12.51 -10.75
N ASN A 47 -13.60 12.54 -9.51
CA ASN A 47 -12.17 12.68 -9.22
C ASN A 47 -11.42 11.36 -9.49
N LEU A 48 -10.25 11.46 -10.11
CA LEU A 48 -9.36 10.31 -10.30
C LEU A 48 -8.78 9.86 -8.95
N VAL A 49 -9.00 8.61 -8.58
CA VAL A 49 -8.39 7.97 -7.41
C VAL A 49 -7.29 7.04 -7.90
N ILE A 50 -6.07 7.26 -7.42
CA ILE A 50 -4.88 6.50 -7.82
C ILE A 50 -4.00 6.19 -6.61
N SER A 51 -3.67 4.91 -6.40
CA SER A 51 -2.66 4.52 -5.39
C SER A 51 -1.27 4.88 -5.87
N GLN A 52 -0.37 5.29 -4.98
CA GLN A 52 1.03 5.49 -5.34
C GLN A 52 1.78 4.17 -5.50
N ILE A 53 1.71 3.29 -4.49
CA ILE A 53 2.29 1.95 -4.53
C ILE A 53 1.32 0.96 -3.87
N LEU A 54 1.00 -0.12 -4.57
CA LEU A 54 0.37 -1.30 -4.00
C LEU A 54 1.38 -2.44 -4.02
N MET A 55 1.71 -2.98 -2.86
CA MET A 55 2.55 -4.17 -2.73
C MET A 55 1.70 -5.41 -2.54
N VAL A 56 2.05 -6.48 -3.24
CA VAL A 56 1.52 -7.82 -3.02
C VAL A 56 2.69 -8.71 -2.64
N SER A 57 2.71 -9.20 -1.41
CA SER A 57 3.77 -10.04 -0.86
C SER A 57 3.21 -11.36 -0.31
N PRO A 58 3.88 -12.50 -0.53
CA PRO A 58 3.47 -13.77 0.06
C PRO A 58 3.76 -13.81 1.57
N TYR A 59 4.57 -12.91 2.11
CA TYR A 59 4.93 -12.83 3.52
C TYR A 59 4.13 -11.77 4.28
N TYR A 60 3.75 -10.67 3.62
CA TYR A 60 3.14 -9.49 4.26
C TYR A 60 1.72 -9.17 3.77
N GLY A 61 1.17 -9.97 2.85
CA GLY A 61 -0.15 -9.76 2.27
C GLY A 61 -0.18 -8.62 1.25
N VAL A 62 -1.30 -7.89 1.19
CA VAL A 62 -1.44 -6.68 0.37
C VAL A 62 -1.18 -5.47 1.24
N ILE A 63 -0.32 -4.56 0.79
CA ILE A 63 -0.09 -3.28 1.47
C ILE A 63 -0.29 -2.15 0.46
N VAL A 64 -1.19 -1.23 0.77
CA VAL A 64 -1.38 0.00 0.01
C VAL A 64 -0.57 1.10 0.69
N PHE A 65 0.34 1.73 -0.04
CA PHE A 65 1.18 2.81 0.46
C PHE A 65 0.82 4.14 -0.16
N TYR A 66 0.85 5.17 0.68
CA TYR A 66 1.01 6.55 0.26
C TYR A 66 2.28 7.09 0.91
N SER A 67 3.09 7.79 0.13
CA SER A 67 4.12 8.68 0.64
C SER A 67 3.60 10.12 0.61
N SER A 68 3.69 10.78 1.76
CA SER A 68 3.22 12.14 1.96
C SER A 68 4.40 13.11 2.01
N SER A 69 4.27 14.21 1.29
CA SER A 69 5.17 15.37 1.39
C SER A 69 4.75 16.33 2.52
N ALA A 70 3.85 15.91 3.40
CA ALA A 70 3.41 16.73 4.52
C ALA A 70 4.54 16.94 5.54
N ASN A 71 4.57 18.13 6.10
CA ASN A 71 5.46 18.64 7.14
C ASN A 71 4.64 19.56 8.07
N GLU A 72 5.29 20.16 9.04
CA GLU A 72 4.61 20.99 10.06
C GLU A 72 3.81 22.17 9.49
N TYR A 73 4.17 22.68 8.31
CA TYR A 73 3.56 23.84 7.68
C TYR A 73 2.36 23.49 6.79
N ASN A 74 2.14 22.22 6.45
CA ASN A 74 1.10 21.79 5.51
C ASN A 74 0.35 20.52 5.97
N ILE A 75 0.09 20.40 7.27
CA ILE A 75 -0.74 19.33 7.87
C ILE A 75 -2.05 19.03 7.11
N PRO A 76 -2.78 20.00 6.51
CA PRO A 76 -3.95 19.68 5.69
C PRO A 76 -3.66 18.72 4.52
N GLN A 77 -2.44 18.67 4.00
CA GLN A 77 -2.02 17.70 2.99
C GLN A 77 -1.99 16.28 3.56
N LEU A 78 -1.48 16.10 4.79
CA LEU A 78 -1.46 14.79 5.46
C LEU A 78 -2.86 14.17 5.56
N HIS A 79 -3.85 14.98 5.95
CA HIS A 79 -5.24 14.53 6.01
C HIS A 79 -5.84 14.19 4.63
N LYS A 80 -5.40 14.86 3.56
CA LYS A 80 -5.82 14.52 2.19
C LYS A 80 -5.21 13.20 1.75
N ASP A 81 -3.94 12.97 2.07
CA ASP A 81 -3.24 11.73 1.75
C ASP A 81 -3.85 10.55 2.52
N ASP A 82 -4.14 10.72 3.82
CA ASP A 82 -4.82 9.72 4.67
C ASP A 82 -6.21 9.34 4.09
N LYS A 83 -7.03 10.33 3.73
CA LYS A 83 -8.34 10.08 3.10
C LYS A 83 -8.22 9.37 1.75
N SER A 84 -7.20 9.71 0.97
CA SER A 84 -6.98 9.09 -0.34
C SER A 84 -6.54 7.64 -0.17
N LEU A 85 -5.62 7.38 0.77
CA LEU A 85 -5.18 6.06 1.14
C LEU A 85 -6.34 5.19 1.64
N GLU A 86 -7.22 5.72 2.50
CA GLU A 86 -8.41 5.01 2.99
C GLU A 86 -9.31 4.58 1.83
N ARG A 87 -9.60 5.49 0.89
CA ARG A 87 -10.45 5.19 -0.27
C ARG A 87 -9.86 4.09 -1.15
N VAL A 88 -8.56 4.18 -1.44
CA VAL A 88 -7.85 3.17 -2.25
C VAL A 88 -7.84 1.82 -1.52
N ALA A 89 -7.49 1.79 -0.24
CA ALA A 89 -7.48 0.56 0.55
C ALA A 89 -8.87 -0.08 0.59
N GLY A 90 -9.93 0.69 0.84
CA GLY A 90 -11.31 0.22 0.80
C GLY A 90 -11.70 -0.35 -0.57
N PHE A 91 -11.29 0.29 -1.66
CA PHE A 91 -11.52 -0.22 -3.01
C PHE A 91 -10.81 -1.55 -3.25
N VAL A 92 -9.52 -1.65 -2.89
CA VAL A 92 -8.74 -2.89 -3.01
C VAL A 92 -9.41 -4.03 -2.22
N VAL A 93 -9.79 -3.78 -0.97
CA VAL A 93 -10.55 -4.74 -0.14
C VAL A 93 -11.85 -5.15 -0.82
N SER A 94 -12.63 -4.21 -1.35
CA SER A 94 -13.92 -4.51 -1.99
C SER A 94 -13.78 -5.42 -3.22
N ARG A 95 -12.71 -5.24 -4.01
CA ARG A 95 -12.41 -6.11 -5.16
C ARG A 95 -11.96 -7.49 -4.73
N LEU A 96 -11.16 -7.55 -3.69
CA LEU A 96 -10.64 -8.79 -3.17
C LEU A 96 -11.71 -9.65 -2.48
N ILE A 97 -12.63 -9.05 -1.71
CA ILE A 97 -13.77 -9.74 -1.07
C ILE A 97 -14.71 -10.38 -2.11
N LYS A 98 -14.87 -9.76 -3.28
CA LYS A 98 -15.66 -10.34 -4.39
C LYS A 98 -15.05 -11.64 -4.93
N ASN A 99 -13.81 -11.98 -4.56
CA ASN A 99 -13.18 -13.22 -4.95
C ASN A 99 -13.38 -14.30 -3.89
N ASP A 100 -14.27 -15.25 -4.16
CA ASP A 100 -14.63 -16.36 -3.26
C ASP A 100 -13.44 -17.20 -2.83
N GLN A 101 -12.40 -17.31 -3.66
CA GLN A 101 -11.20 -18.06 -3.31
C GLN A 101 -10.39 -17.40 -2.19
N LEU A 102 -10.50 -16.09 -2.01
CA LEU A 102 -9.80 -15.36 -0.95
C LEU A 102 -10.63 -15.21 0.32
N ARG A 103 -11.87 -15.73 0.34
CA ARG A 103 -12.67 -15.75 1.56
C ARG A 103 -12.22 -16.91 2.45
N LYS A 104 -11.84 -16.62 3.68
CA LYS A 104 -11.68 -17.59 4.76
C LYS A 104 -13.02 -17.72 5.52
N GLY A 105 -13.93 -18.54 4.99
CA GLY A 105 -15.29 -18.69 5.53
C GLY A 105 -16.22 -17.52 5.20
N MET A 106 -17.33 -17.36 5.93
CA MET A 106 -18.35 -16.33 5.64
C MET A 106 -17.92 -14.89 5.96
N MET A 107 -16.94 -14.70 6.87
CA MET A 107 -16.52 -13.38 7.36
C MET A 107 -15.01 -13.13 7.31
N GLY A 108 -14.19 -14.14 6.99
CA GLY A 108 -12.73 -14.01 6.98
C GLY A 108 -12.19 -13.72 5.58
N PHE A 109 -11.09 -12.98 5.52
CA PHE A 109 -10.31 -12.76 4.30
C PHE A 109 -8.94 -13.44 4.49
N ALA A 110 -8.52 -14.23 3.50
CA ALA A 110 -7.36 -15.10 3.63
C ALA A 110 -6.01 -14.39 3.43
N LEU A 111 -6.05 -13.13 2.95
CA LEU A 111 -4.88 -12.31 2.66
C LEU A 111 -5.08 -10.93 3.29
N PRO A 112 -4.37 -10.47 4.32
CA PRO A 112 -4.62 -9.18 4.93
C PRO A 112 -4.34 -8.07 3.92
N VAL A 113 -5.18 -7.03 3.99
CA VAL A 113 -4.97 -5.78 3.27
C VAL A 113 -4.67 -4.73 4.32
N ASN A 114 -3.44 -4.24 4.33
CA ASN A 114 -2.99 -3.18 5.20
C ASN A 114 -2.81 -1.90 4.40
N SER A 115 -2.86 -0.77 5.10
CA SER A 115 -2.56 0.55 4.56
C SER A 115 -1.49 1.22 5.40
N LEU A 116 -0.62 2.00 4.78
CA LEU A 116 0.47 2.69 5.47
C LEU A 116 0.78 4.04 4.81
N LEU A 117 0.80 5.09 5.62
CA LEU A 117 1.15 6.44 5.19
C LEU A 117 2.58 6.76 5.65
N PHE A 118 3.51 6.87 4.71
CA PHE A 118 4.90 7.23 4.99
C PHE A 118 5.10 8.74 4.83
N ALA A 119 5.30 9.45 5.94
CA ALA A 119 5.44 10.90 5.99
C ALA A 119 6.80 11.30 6.59
N PRO A 120 7.91 11.16 5.84
CA PRO A 120 9.27 11.30 6.38
C PRO A 120 9.67 12.74 6.74
N LEU A 121 8.85 13.73 6.37
CA LEU A 121 9.11 15.15 6.64
C LEU A 121 8.36 15.66 7.88
N LEU A 122 7.64 14.79 8.58
CA LEU A 122 7.01 15.09 9.87
C LEU A 122 7.89 14.62 11.02
N ASP A 123 7.90 15.40 12.10
CA ASP A 123 8.46 14.96 13.36
C ASP A 123 7.64 13.81 13.95
N SER A 124 8.35 12.83 14.52
CA SER A 124 7.73 11.62 15.09
C SER A 124 6.76 11.91 16.23
N ASP A 125 6.91 13.06 16.89
CA ASP A 125 6.11 13.48 18.05
C ASP A 125 4.91 14.37 17.63
N ASN A 126 4.62 14.45 16.32
CA ASN A 126 3.56 15.31 15.81
C ASN A 126 2.16 14.76 16.15
N ARG A 127 1.50 15.38 17.12
CA ARG A 127 0.15 15.01 17.60
C ARG A 127 -0.95 15.07 16.54
N ASN A 128 -0.72 15.70 15.39
CA ASN A 128 -1.71 15.69 14.31
C ASN A 128 -1.86 14.29 13.67
N ILE A 129 -0.92 13.38 13.95
CA ILE A 129 -0.97 12.00 13.48
C ILE A 129 -2.03 11.17 14.23
N ASP A 130 -2.32 11.50 15.49
CA ASP A 130 -3.17 10.69 16.39
C ASP A 130 -4.63 10.56 15.91
N ASN A 131 -5.09 11.46 15.03
CA ASN A 131 -6.48 11.51 14.54
C ASN A 131 -6.65 10.93 13.13
N LEU A 132 -5.62 10.28 12.58
CA LEU A 132 -5.66 9.72 11.22
C LEU A 132 -6.18 8.28 11.24
N ARG A 133 -6.75 7.86 10.11
CA ARG A 133 -7.38 6.54 10.00
C ARG A 133 -6.39 5.44 9.65
N ASN A 134 -5.37 5.79 8.87
CA ASN A 134 -4.33 4.85 8.49
C ASN A 134 -3.11 5.03 9.42
N PRO A 135 -2.38 3.94 9.71
CA PRO A 135 -1.09 4.05 10.40
C PRO A 135 -0.16 4.99 9.66
N VAL A 136 0.48 5.90 10.40
CA VAL A 136 1.48 6.83 9.86
C VAL A 136 2.85 6.51 10.43
N VAL A 137 3.83 6.46 9.55
CA VAL A 137 5.23 6.22 9.89
C VAL A 137 6.08 7.37 9.36
N THR A 138 6.99 7.86 10.17
CA THR A 138 7.80 9.06 9.87
C THR A 138 9.27 8.72 9.64
N THR A 139 9.67 7.48 9.95
CA THR A 139 11.05 7.03 9.76
C THR A 139 11.10 5.71 9.00
N GLU A 140 12.20 5.46 8.32
CA GLU A 140 12.46 4.18 7.64
C GLU A 140 12.42 3.00 8.63
N LYS A 141 12.93 3.19 9.85
CA LYS A 141 12.83 2.17 10.90
C LYS A 141 11.37 1.84 11.24
N GLN A 142 10.53 2.85 11.49
CA GLN A 142 9.11 2.64 11.76
C GLN A 142 8.39 1.97 10.59
N LEU A 143 8.71 2.36 9.35
CA LEU A 143 8.20 1.74 8.13
C LEU A 143 8.49 0.23 8.13
N ILE A 144 9.76 -0.14 8.33
CA ILE A 144 10.21 -1.54 8.29
C ILE A 144 9.62 -2.34 9.46
N ASP A 145 9.63 -1.79 10.68
CA ASP A 145 9.08 -2.43 11.87
C ASP A 145 7.58 -2.69 11.71
N THR A 146 6.85 -1.73 11.12
CA THR A 146 5.41 -1.86 10.87
C THR A 146 5.13 -2.94 9.82
N ILE A 147 5.85 -2.96 8.70
CA ILE A 147 5.68 -3.99 7.67
C ILE A 147 6.02 -5.38 8.23
N SER A 148 7.10 -5.48 9.01
CA SER A 148 7.51 -6.72 9.67
C SER A 148 6.40 -7.25 10.59
N SER A 149 5.66 -6.38 11.27
CA SER A 149 4.54 -6.78 12.13
C SER A 149 3.35 -7.39 11.36
N PHE A 150 3.30 -7.23 10.04
CA PHE A 150 2.28 -7.86 9.19
C PHE A 150 2.67 -9.27 8.71
N GLU A 151 3.87 -9.74 9.05
CA GLU A 151 4.32 -11.08 8.69
C GLU A 151 3.35 -12.14 9.26
N THR A 152 2.85 -13.01 8.40
CA THR A 152 2.02 -14.13 8.84
C THR A 152 1.95 -15.21 7.75
N ASP A 153 1.60 -16.42 8.18
CA ASP A 153 1.53 -17.59 7.30
C ASP A 153 0.21 -17.60 6.52
N PHE A 154 0.28 -17.38 5.21
CA PHE A 154 -0.85 -17.57 4.29
C PHE A 154 -0.67 -18.82 3.43
N PRO A 155 -1.76 -19.51 3.03
CA PRO A 155 -1.67 -20.59 2.07
C PRO A 155 -1.11 -20.10 0.72
N GLU A 156 0.11 -20.51 0.38
CA GLU A 156 0.88 -20.11 -0.82
C GLU A 156 0.09 -20.21 -2.14
N ARG A 157 -0.84 -21.16 -2.23
CA ARG A 157 -1.71 -21.37 -3.40
C ARG A 157 -2.71 -20.24 -3.66
N LEU A 158 -3.06 -19.43 -2.65
CA LEU A 158 -3.96 -18.29 -2.79
C LEU A 158 -3.27 -17.09 -3.47
N PHE A 159 -1.96 -17.00 -3.32
CA PHE A 159 -1.13 -15.93 -3.84
C PHE A 159 -1.00 -16.00 -5.38
N MET A 160 -0.67 -17.18 -5.90
CA MET A 160 -0.36 -17.37 -7.33
C MET A 160 -1.55 -17.12 -8.27
N ASN A 161 -2.79 -17.40 -7.85
CA ASN A 161 -3.99 -17.18 -8.67
C ASN A 161 -4.39 -15.69 -8.78
N GLN A 162 -4.12 -14.87 -7.76
CA GLN A 162 -4.47 -13.44 -7.79
C GLN A 162 -3.38 -12.57 -8.36
N TYR A 163 -2.14 -12.98 -8.14
CA TYR A 163 -0.97 -12.45 -8.82
C TYR A 163 -1.21 -12.30 -10.33
N GLN A 164 -1.76 -13.33 -10.99
CA GLN A 164 -2.08 -13.28 -12.42
C GLN A 164 -3.20 -12.26 -12.73
N ARG A 165 -4.23 -12.15 -11.90
CA ARG A 165 -5.36 -11.21 -12.13
C ARG A 165 -4.99 -9.75 -11.92
N PHE A 166 -4.15 -9.43 -10.94
CA PHE A 166 -3.64 -8.06 -10.77
C PHE A 166 -2.78 -7.63 -11.97
N ARG A 167 -2.02 -8.57 -12.54
CA ARG A 167 -1.27 -8.34 -13.79
C ARG A 167 -2.21 -8.13 -14.97
N GLU A 168 -3.22 -8.98 -15.16
CA GLU A 168 -4.21 -8.87 -16.26
C GLU A 168 -5.02 -7.57 -16.22
N GLN A 169 -5.30 -7.01 -15.04
CA GLN A 169 -6.07 -5.75 -14.90
C GLN A 169 -5.27 -4.48 -15.20
N LYS A 170 -3.93 -4.56 -15.29
CA LYS A 170 -3.08 -3.41 -15.62
C LYS A 170 -2.86 -3.26 -17.14
N ASP A 171 -3.17 -4.30 -17.91
CA ASP A 171 -3.05 -4.33 -19.37
C ASP A 171 -4.29 -3.77 -20.12
N TYR A 172 -5.20 -3.08 -19.40
CA TYR A 172 -6.36 -2.35 -19.94
C TYR A 172 -6.33 -0.88 -19.52
#